data_AF-A0A0K0SV61-F1
#
_entry.id   AF-A0A0K0SV61-F1
#
_cell.length_a   1.000
_cell.length_b   1.000
_cell.length_c   1.000
_cell.angle_alpha   90.00
_cell.angle_beta   90.00
_cell.angle_gamma   90.00
#
_symmetry.space_group_name_H-M   'P 1'
#
loop_
_entity.id
_entity.type
_entity.pdbx_description
1 polymer ?
#
loop_
_entity_poly.entity_id
_entity_poly.type
_entity_poly.pdbx_seq_one_letter_code
_entity_poly.pdbx_strand_id
1 'polypeptide(L)'
;MTDFAFYVSFLTTAISAVVVHVKTKKLIKSAAISPQQGKNKYLLLVLFFGVISGLVIFPSLVSLFNWLGVTSSYGHGEVLIAAPVFNFLFAIVLGILGRIVLTWEPIKW
;
A
#
# COMPACT_ATOMS: atom_id res chain seq x y z
N MET A 1 11.12 6.63 -16.55
CA MET A 1 11.59 6.17 -15.21
C MET A 1 10.68 6.62 -14.09
N THR A 2 10.18 7.85 -14.13
CA THR A 2 9.14 8.33 -13.21
C THR A 2 7.92 7.41 -13.17
N ASP A 3 7.41 6.98 -14.33
CA ASP A 3 6.27 6.04 -14.38
C ASP A 3 6.60 4.69 -13.76
N PHE A 4 7.83 4.20 -13.98
CA PHE A 4 8.30 2.96 -13.35
C PHE A 4 8.34 3.11 -11.82
N ALA A 5 8.93 4.18 -11.31
CA ALA A 5 8.93 4.46 -9.86
C ALA A 5 7.50 4.58 -9.30
N PHE A 6 6.58 5.18 -10.07
CA PHE A 6 5.17 5.27 -9.72
C PHE A 6 4.54 3.88 -9.60
N TYR A 7 4.67 3.02 -10.61
CA TYR A 7 4.13 1.65 -10.56
C TYR A 7 4.77 0.79 -9.47
N VAL A 8 6.08 0.94 -9.21
CA VAL A 8 6.75 0.24 -8.11
C VAL A 8 6.21 0.70 -6.75
N SER A 9 5.94 1.99 -6.57
CA SER A 9 5.30 2.48 -5.34
C SER A 9 3.91 1.86 -5.13
N PHE A 10 3.12 1.76 -6.21
CA PHE A 10 1.82 1.09 -6.21
C PHE A 10 1.91 -0.39 -5.87
N LEU A 11 2.86 -1.09 -6.49
CA LEU A 11 3.11 -2.50 -6.24
C LEU A 11 3.52 -2.72 -4.77
N THR A 12 4.34 -1.83 -4.22
CA THR A 12 4.74 -1.87 -2.81
C THR A 12 3.53 -1.72 -1.89
N THR A 13 2.62 -0.78 -2.18
CA THR A 13 1.34 -0.63 -1.48
C THR A 13 0.50 -1.92 -1.56
N ALA A 14 0.36 -2.53 -2.75
CA ALA A 14 -0.39 -3.77 -2.91
C ALA A 14 0.21 -4.95 -2.13
N ILE A 15 1.52 -5.17 -2.24
CA ILE A 15 2.22 -6.24 -1.51
C ILE A 15 2.08 -6.04 0.00
N SER A 16 2.27 -4.82 0.49
CA SER A 16 2.12 -4.51 1.91
C SER A 16 0.70 -4.82 2.41
N ALA A 17 -0.34 -4.50 1.62
CA ALA A 17 -1.72 -4.81 1.97
C ALA A 17 -1.98 -6.32 2.07
N VAL A 18 -1.44 -7.11 1.15
CA VAL A 18 -1.53 -8.58 1.21
C VAL A 18 -0.81 -9.14 2.44
N VAL A 19 0.41 -8.66 2.73
CA VAL A 19 1.17 -9.10 3.91
C VAL A 19 0.43 -8.76 5.20
N VAL A 20 -0.09 -7.53 5.32
CA VAL A 20 -0.88 -7.10 6.49
C VAL A 20 -2.17 -7.91 6.60
N HIS A 21 -2.84 -8.22 5.47
CA HIS A 21 -4.03 -9.07 5.45
C HIS A 21 -3.74 -10.46 6.03
N VAL A 22 -2.71 -11.15 5.52
CA VAL A 22 -2.34 -12.50 5.95
C VAL A 22 -1.99 -12.52 7.44
N LYS A 23 -1.17 -11.56 7.90
CA LYS A 23 -0.81 -11.46 9.33
C LYS A 23 -2.03 -11.19 10.20
N THR A 24 -2.90 -10.27 9.80
CA THR A 24 -4.12 -9.94 10.55
C THR A 24 -5.08 -11.13 10.62
N LYS A 25 -5.30 -11.83 9.49
CA LYS A 25 -6.14 -13.03 9.44
C LYS A 25 -5.63 -14.14 10.34
N LYS A 26 -4.30 -14.33 10.41
CA LYS A 26 -3.67 -15.30 11.33
C LYS A 26 -3.97 -14.96 12.79
N LEU A 27 -3.85 -13.69 13.19
CA LEU A 27 -4.13 -13.23 14.56
C LEU A 27 -5.60 -13.36 14.95
N ILE A 28 -6.52 -13.12 14.00
CA ILE A 28 -7.97 -13.34 14.22
C ILE A 28 -8.24 -14.83 14.41
N LYS A 29 -7.68 -15.70 13.55
CA LYS A 29 -7.86 -17.16 13.63
C LYS A 29 -7.30 -17.76 14.92
N SER A 30 -6.21 -17.20 15.47
CA SER A 30 -5.64 -17.63 16.73
C SER A 30 -6.34 -17.02 17.96
N ALA A 31 -7.47 -16.32 17.77
CA ALA A 31 -8.18 -15.59 18.82
C ALA A 31 -7.33 -14.56 19.60
N ALA A 32 -6.19 -14.13 19.03
CA ALA A 32 -5.29 -13.16 19.68
C ALA A 32 -5.84 -11.73 19.64
N ILE A 33 -6.71 -11.45 18.67
CA ILE A 33 -7.42 -10.17 18.51
C ILE A 33 -8.86 -10.44 18.07
N SER A 34 -9.78 -9.54 18.43
CA SER A 34 -11.15 -9.62 17.93
C SER A 34 -11.22 -9.24 16.43
N PRO A 35 -12.21 -9.74 15.67
CA PRO A 35 -12.37 -9.39 14.25
C PRO A 35 -12.48 -7.88 14.01
N GLN A 36 -13.17 -7.16 14.90
CA GLN A 36 -13.33 -5.71 14.81
C GLN A 36 -11.99 -4.98 15.02
N GLN A 37 -11.21 -5.40 16.01
CA GLN A 37 -9.86 -4.87 16.22
C GLN A 37 -8.95 -5.16 15.04
N GLY A 38 -9.06 -6.36 14.45
CA GLY A 38 -8.32 -6.73 13.23
C GLY A 38 -8.65 -5.84 12.03
N LYS A 39 -9.94 -5.57 11.78
CA LYS A 39 -10.36 -4.65 10.71
C LYS A 39 -9.80 -3.24 10.87
N ASN A 40 -9.84 -2.70 12.09
CA ASN A 40 -9.34 -1.36 12.37
C ASN A 40 -7.81 -1.28 12.23
N LYS A 41 -7.09 -2.26 12.77
CA LYS A 41 -5.63 -2.36 12.62
C LYS A 41 -5.21 -2.53 11.17
N TYR A 42 -5.91 -3.37 10.41
CA TYR A 42 -5.65 -3.58 8.98
C TYR A 42 -5.73 -2.27 8.20
N LEU A 43 -6.83 -1.53 8.35
CA LEU A 43 -7.03 -0.28 7.62
C LEU A 43 -5.91 0.72 7.91
N LEU A 44 -5.59 0.94 9.19
CA LEU A 44 -4.56 1.88 9.60
C LEU A 44 -3.19 1.51 9.03
N LEU A 45 -2.82 0.22 9.09
CA LEU A 45 -1.55 -0.27 8.57
C LEU A 45 -1.47 -0.13 7.04
N VAL A 46 -2.53 -0.45 6.30
CA VAL A 46 -2.55 -0.31 4.84
C VAL A 46 -2.44 1.16 4.43
N LEU A 47 -3.16 2.06 5.09
CA LEU A 47 -3.04 3.50 4.84
C LEU A 47 -1.62 4.00 5.13
N PHE A 48 -1.04 3.59 6.26
CA PHE A 48 0.33 3.94 6.62
C PHE A 48 1.35 3.50 5.56
N PHE A 49 1.25 2.25 5.07
CA PHE A 49 2.14 1.77 4.00
C PHE A 49 1.88 2.44 2.65
N GLY A 50 0.64 2.81 2.34
CA GLY A 50 0.33 3.61 1.15
C GLY A 50 1.00 4.97 1.20
N VAL A 51 0.91 5.66 2.34
CA VAL A 51 1.57 6.95 2.56
C VAL A 51 3.09 6.83 2.44
N ILE A 52 3.71 5.81 3.07
CA ILE A 52 5.16 5.56 2.93
C ILE A 52 5.54 5.28 1.48
N SER A 53 4.73 4.49 0.76
CA SER A 53 5.03 4.16 -0.63
C SER A 53 5.04 5.40 -1.52
N GLY A 54 4.08 6.31 -1.31
CA GLY A 54 4.01 7.57 -2.05
C GLY A 54 5.03 8.63 -1.63
N LEU A 55 5.26 8.82 -0.32
CA LEU A 55 6.13 9.89 0.20
C LEU A 55 7.60 9.49 0.36
N VAL A 56 7.91 8.21 0.44
CA VAL A 56 9.28 7.73 0.69
C VAL A 56 9.78 6.87 -0.47
N ILE A 57 9.05 5.81 -0.84
CA ILE A 57 9.53 4.86 -1.86
C ILE A 57 9.63 5.54 -3.23
N PHE A 58 8.58 6.24 -3.65
CA PHE A 58 8.58 6.96 -4.93
C PHE A 58 9.75 7.96 -5.07
N PRO A 59 9.94 8.96 -4.18
CA PRO A 59 11.04 9.90 -4.32
C PRO A 59 12.42 9.24 -4.15
N SER A 60 12.53 8.18 -3.34
CA SER A 60 13.80 7.44 -3.20
C SER A 60 14.20 6.74 -4.49
N LEU A 61 13.26 6.08 -5.18
CA LEU A 61 13.51 5.43 -6.48
C LEU A 61 13.85 6.44 -7.56
N VAL A 62 13.11 7.54 -7.58
CA VAL A 62 13.36 8.64 -8.49
C VAL A 62 14.76 9.24 -8.28
N SER A 63 15.17 9.47 -7.03
CA SER A 63 16.52 9.92 -6.69
C SER A 63 17.59 8.90 -7.10
N LEU A 64 17.34 7.61 -6.87
CA LEU A 64 18.21 6.52 -7.28
C LEU A 64 18.42 6.48 -8.80
N PHE A 65 17.37 6.63 -9.60
CA PHE A 65 17.49 6.65 -11.06
C PHE A 65 18.31 7.84 -11.56
N ASN A 66 18.09 9.02 -10.97
CA ASN A 66 18.88 10.20 -11.31
C ASN A 66 20.37 10.00 -10.94
N TRP A 67 20.65 9.37 -9.79
CA TRP A 67 22.02 9.03 -9.38
C TRP A 67 22.69 8.02 -10.32
N LEU A 68 21.93 7.07 -10.87
CA LEU A 68 22.40 6.10 -11.87
C LEU A 68 22.55 6.71 -13.29
N GLY A 69 22.40 8.03 -13.44
CA GLY A 69 22.52 8.72 -14.73
C GLY A 69 21.30 8.55 -15.65
N VAL A 70 20.20 7.99 -15.14
CA VAL A 70 18.96 7.84 -15.89
C VAL A 70 18.07 9.03 -15.62
N THR A 71 18.07 10.01 -16.54
CA THR A 71 17.35 11.26 -16.36
C THR A 71 15.85 11.03 -16.20
N SER A 72 15.31 11.40 -15.04
CA SER A 72 13.88 11.47 -14.80
C SER A 72 13.36 12.82 -15.26
N SER A 73 12.58 12.84 -16.35
CA SER A 73 11.85 14.02 -16.78
C SER A 73 10.59 14.18 -15.93
N TYR A 74 10.47 15.27 -15.18
CA TYR A 74 9.19 15.75 -14.65
C TYR A 74 8.82 17.00 -15.43
N GLY A 75 7.72 16.96 -16.19
CA GLY A 75 7.29 18.13 -16.96
C GLY A 75 7.01 19.34 -16.08
N HIS A 76 6.40 19.14 -14.90
CA HIS A 76 5.97 20.21 -13.99
C HIS A 76 5.99 19.84 -12.49
N GLY A 77 6.66 18.77 -12.08
CA GLY A 77 6.70 18.33 -10.67
C GLY A 77 5.36 17.84 -10.09
N GLU A 78 4.26 17.95 -10.83
CA GLU A 78 2.91 17.48 -10.47
C GLU A 78 2.90 16.02 -10.03
N VAL A 79 3.75 15.19 -10.66
CA VAL A 79 3.90 13.78 -10.33
C VAL A 79 4.42 13.52 -8.90
N LEU A 80 5.15 14.48 -8.32
CA LEU A 80 5.62 14.42 -6.93
C LEU A 80 4.46 14.55 -5.93
N ILE A 81 3.37 15.22 -6.33
CA ILE A 81 2.14 15.35 -5.53
C ILE A 81 1.18 14.21 -5.88
N ALA A 82 1.07 13.87 -7.17
CA ALA A 82 0.20 12.82 -7.66
C ALA A 82 0.56 11.45 -7.06
N ALA A 83 1.85 11.11 -6.97
CA ALA A 83 2.28 9.82 -6.43
C ALA A 83 1.81 9.55 -4.98
N PRO A 84 2.00 10.47 -4.01
CA PRO A 84 1.41 10.36 -2.68
C PRO A 84 -0.11 10.25 -2.68
N VAL A 85 -0.80 11.13 -3.43
CA VAL A 85 -2.26 11.17 -3.46
C VAL A 85 -2.83 9.86 -4.00
N PHE A 86 -2.31 9.39 -5.13
CA PHE A 86 -2.78 8.17 -5.77
C PHE A 86 -2.42 6.91 -4.96
N ASN A 87 -1.26 6.84 -4.30
CA ASN A 87 -0.96 5.73 -3.38
C ASN A 87 -1.89 5.72 -2.17
N PHE A 88 -2.22 6.89 -1.62
CA PHE A 88 -3.16 7.01 -0.51
C PHE A 88 -4.57 6.55 -0.92
N LEU A 89 -5.07 7.02 -2.06
CA LEU A 89 -6.37 6.59 -2.60
C LEU A 89 -6.38 5.08 -2.87
N PHE A 90 -5.30 4.55 -3.45
CA PHE A 90 -5.18 3.12 -3.69
C PHE A 90 -5.17 2.31 -2.39
N ALA A 91 -4.47 2.79 -1.36
CA ALA A 91 -4.48 2.20 -0.03
C ALA A 91 -5.86 2.26 0.64
N ILE A 92 -6.66 3.31 0.42
CA ILE A 92 -8.07 3.34 0.86
C ILE A 92 -8.85 2.21 0.20
N VAL A 93 -8.75 2.06 -1.13
CA VAL A 93 -9.47 1.01 -1.87
C VAL A 93 -9.09 -0.38 -1.35
N LEU A 94 -7.79 -0.67 -1.24
CA LEU A 94 -7.30 -1.95 -0.69
C LEU A 94 -7.66 -2.14 0.79
N GLY A 95 -7.71 -1.05 1.55
CA GLY A 95 -8.13 -1.00 2.94
C GLY A 95 -9.59 -1.41 3.10
N ILE A 96 -10.49 -0.86 2.28
CA ILE A 96 -11.92 -1.19 2.28
C ILE A 96 -12.13 -2.63 1.82
N LEU A 97 -11.55 -3.03 0.68
CA LEU A 97 -11.68 -4.39 0.14
C LEU A 97 -11.15 -5.43 1.13
N GLY A 98 -9.96 -5.22 1.69
CA GLY A 98 -9.38 -6.15 2.64
C GLY A 98 -10.16 -6.27 3.94
N ARG A 99 -10.85 -5.21 4.41
CA ARG A 99 -11.76 -5.30 5.57
C ARG A 99 -12.95 -6.23 5.30
N ILE A 100 -13.50 -6.21 4.09
CA ILE A 100 -14.60 -7.10 3.69
C ILE A 100 -14.08 -8.55 3.65
N VAL A 101 -12.97 -8.77 2.96
CA VAL A 101 -12.37 -10.11 2.75
C VAL A 101 -11.83 -10.72 4.06
N LEU A 102 -11.41 -9.91 5.04
CA LEU A 102 -10.91 -10.38 6.33
C LEU A 102 -11.93 -11.21 7.11
N THR A 103 -13.23 -10.90 6.98
CA THR A 103 -14.32 -11.62 7.66
C THR A 103 -15.06 -12.61 6.78
N TRP A 104 -14.62 -12.81 5.54
CA TRP A 104 -15.13 -13.91 4.74
C TRP A 104 -14.58 -15.23 5.27
N GLU A 105 -15.47 -16.00 5.88
CA GLU A 105 -15.26 -17.41 6.14
C GLU A 105 -15.54 -18.21 4.86
N PRO A 106 -14.69 -19.20 4.53
CA PRO A 106 -15.01 -20.11 3.44
C PRO A 106 -16.27 -20.88 3.81
N ILE A 107 -17.25 -20.92 2.90
CA ILE A 107 -18.43 -21.77 3.00
C ILE A 107 -17.92 -23.21 3.15
N LYS A 108 -18.14 -23.81 4.31
CA LYS A 108 -17.92 -25.25 4.50
C LYS A 108 -19.15 -25.96 3.91
N TRP A 109 -18.94 -26.63 2.78
CA TRP A 109 -19.89 -27.57 2.20
C TRP A 109 -19.80 -28.91 2.94
#